data_AF-A0A813I144-F1
#
_entry.id   AF-A0A813I144-F1
#
_cell.length_a   1.000
_cell.length_b   1.000
_cell.length_c   1.000
_cell.angle_alpha   90.00
_cell.angle_beta   90.00
_cell.angle_gamma   90.00
#
_symmetry.space_group_name_H-M   'P 1'
#
loop_
_entity.id
_entity.type
_entity.pdbx_description
1 polymer ?
#
loop_
_entity_poly.entity_id
_entity_poly.type
_entity_poly.pdbx_seq_one_letter_code
_entity_poly.pdbx_strand_id
1 'polypeptide(L)'
;MSSRVVLSSASPPVVSQRLSDLLQEFPSAAAGGVQWQTLVRKYEQRHSARLDLESLGHDSPLAAATALLWDVLRIVDAEDTDNPVVAVEDSIAMTPRPLSSASWPSLYAVLCQVVQEHGMEEIEASETRVILVSQLKPLLQSHWHSSFDEGGLSYLTEEGSPIKLKKMKHLLQALLRWREQRVSWQSGSNSRRGALDEALRPRLELAPSTKHNDLVLRCVQPEAAEAIYQGLPVSPSPLALLGSSEKSSSRPQRSGPGKASCPPRTPAPRKAAWSDADDSDISSNVSSGGSAELEQELAALRFENAKLRSQNSFLEQTQAPALPFGTPEPKACQPFIHLVDDVFDNPFEPPPEARSQYWMHMPSPMASTSASSDFGCLSSGGVGTPLSGFSGGSCAHSGTHTPAGYGPPSFGQPSFGHCQGQVCTLVPVGWFAIGERSEIPSGMVQQARAIFERHAVVPSWFQQQ
;
A
#
# COMPACT_ATOMS: atom_id res chain seq x y z
N MET A 1 28.51 19.88 -30.93
CA MET A 1 27.08 19.87 -31.24
C MET A 1 26.52 18.51 -30.86
N SER A 2 25.96 18.38 -29.66
CA SER A 2 25.34 17.11 -29.24
C SER A 2 24.00 16.98 -29.95
N SER A 3 23.93 16.06 -30.91
CA SER A 3 22.66 15.66 -31.53
C SER A 3 21.73 15.15 -30.42
N ARG A 4 20.71 15.94 -30.07
CA ARG A 4 19.60 15.45 -29.23
C ARG A 4 18.90 14.38 -30.05
N VAL A 5 19.08 13.13 -29.65
CA VAL A 5 18.25 12.02 -30.15
C VAL A 5 16.81 12.37 -29.81
N VAL A 6 16.01 12.67 -30.83
CA VAL A 6 14.57 12.86 -30.69
C VAL A 6 13.99 11.49 -30.39
N LEU A 7 13.79 11.19 -29.12
CA LEU A 7 13.03 10.00 -28.72
C LEU A 7 11.60 10.19 -29.24
N SER A 8 11.10 9.22 -30.01
CA SER A 8 9.74 9.27 -30.54
C SER A 8 8.74 9.46 -29.39
N SER A 9 7.90 10.48 -29.47
CA SER A 9 6.83 10.68 -28.50
C SER A 9 5.91 9.45 -28.49
N ALA A 10 5.56 8.97 -27.29
CA ALA A 10 4.59 7.89 -27.17
C ALA A 10 3.21 8.37 -27.64
N SER A 11 2.44 7.50 -28.30
CA SER A 11 1.08 7.83 -28.71
C SER A 11 0.18 8.13 -27.49
N PRO A 12 -0.79 9.06 -27.58
CA PRO A 12 -1.65 9.44 -26.45
C PRO A 12 -2.31 8.27 -25.69
N PRO A 13 -2.83 7.21 -26.34
CA PRO A 13 -3.42 6.06 -25.62
C PRO A 13 -2.40 5.31 -24.74
N VAL A 14 -1.14 5.22 -25.17
CA VAL A 14 -0.08 4.58 -24.40
C VAL A 14 0.30 5.43 -23.19
N VAL A 15 0.30 6.76 -23.33
CA VAL A 15 0.54 7.70 -22.23
C VAL A 15 -0.59 7.61 -21.21
N SER A 16 -1.85 7.64 -21.67
CA SER A 16 -3.05 7.46 -20.85
C SER A 16 -2.99 6.17 -20.03
N GLN A 17 -2.77 5.03 -20.69
CA GLN A 17 -2.69 3.74 -19.99
C GLN A 17 -1.58 3.73 -18.92
N ARG A 18 -0.39 4.23 -19.25
CA ARG A 18 0.73 4.28 -18.30
C ARG A 18 0.46 5.20 -17.12
N LEU A 19 -0.19 6.34 -17.34
CA LEU A 19 -0.58 7.24 -16.25
C LEU A 19 -1.67 6.62 -15.38
N SER A 20 -2.61 5.88 -15.97
CA SER A 20 -3.64 5.13 -15.24
C SER A 20 -3.05 4.02 -14.38
N ASP A 21 -2.12 3.23 -14.94
CA ASP A 21 -1.40 2.19 -14.20
C ASP A 21 -0.60 2.80 -13.05
N LEU A 22 0.08 3.93 -13.31
CA LEU A 22 0.86 4.63 -12.31
C LEU A 22 -0.02 5.22 -11.20
N LEU A 23 -1.17 5.82 -11.54
CA LEU A 23 -2.13 6.35 -10.56
C LEU A 23 -2.65 5.23 -9.64
N GLN A 24 -2.86 4.03 -10.20
CA GLN A 24 -3.27 2.84 -9.46
C GLN A 24 -2.21 2.30 -8.48
N GLU A 25 -0.96 2.77 -8.57
CA GLU A 25 0.12 2.48 -7.61
C GLU A 25 0.15 3.45 -6.41
N PHE A 26 -0.74 4.45 -6.37
CA PHE A 26 -0.88 5.34 -5.21
C PHE A 26 -2.13 4.99 -4.39
N PRO A 27 -1.99 4.63 -3.11
CA PRO A 27 -3.14 4.38 -2.25
C PRO A 27 -3.88 5.70 -1.92
N SER A 28 -3.15 6.82 -1.91
CA SER A 28 -3.73 8.15 -1.74
C SER A 28 -4.69 8.51 -2.86
N ALA A 29 -4.54 7.93 -4.07
CA ALA A 29 -5.46 8.15 -5.18
C ALA A 29 -6.89 7.68 -4.88
N ALA A 30 -7.06 6.68 -4.02
CA ALA A 30 -8.38 6.26 -3.52
C ALA A 30 -8.78 6.91 -2.18
N ALA A 31 -7.85 7.60 -1.50
CA ALA A 31 -8.12 8.33 -0.27
C ALA A 31 -8.53 9.79 -0.55
N GLY A 32 -7.55 10.66 -0.83
CA GLY A 32 -7.74 12.09 -1.05
C GLY A 32 -7.22 12.61 -2.40
N GLY A 33 -6.68 11.73 -3.24
CA GLY A 33 -6.06 12.06 -4.52
C GLY A 33 -4.54 12.19 -4.46
N VAL A 34 -3.96 12.45 -5.62
CA VAL A 34 -2.53 12.63 -5.87
C VAL A 34 -2.37 13.93 -6.65
N GLN A 35 -1.35 14.72 -6.34
CA GLN A 35 -1.04 15.92 -7.12
C GLN A 35 -0.55 15.53 -8.52
N TRP A 36 -1.03 16.23 -9.55
CA TRP A 36 -0.64 15.99 -10.93
C TRP A 36 0.89 16.04 -11.12
N GLN A 37 1.58 17.02 -10.54
CA GLN A 37 3.04 17.13 -10.65
C GLN A 37 3.79 15.91 -10.11
N THR A 38 3.29 15.27 -9.04
CA THR A 38 3.86 14.02 -8.52
C THR A 38 3.68 12.90 -9.53
N LEU A 39 2.49 12.77 -10.11
CA LEU A 39 2.18 11.75 -11.11
C LEU A 39 3.07 11.91 -12.36
N VAL A 40 3.18 13.14 -12.88
CA VAL A 40 4.06 13.46 -14.02
C VAL A 40 5.52 13.13 -13.69
N ARG A 41 6.04 13.60 -12.55
CA ARG A 41 7.43 13.30 -12.12
C ARG A 41 7.70 11.80 -12.09
N LYS A 42 6.75 11.01 -11.59
CA LYS A 42 6.89 9.55 -11.50
C LYS A 42 6.77 8.87 -12.86
N TYR A 43 5.91 9.37 -13.74
CA TYR A 43 5.81 8.93 -15.12
C TYR A 43 7.15 9.14 -15.84
N GLU A 44 7.74 10.33 -15.73
CA GLU A 44 9.02 10.65 -16.35
C GLU A 44 10.16 9.78 -15.81
N GLN A 45 10.18 9.55 -14.49
CA GLN A 45 11.16 8.67 -13.85
C GLN A 45 11.04 7.23 -14.35
N ARG A 46 9.82 6.69 -14.45
CA ARG A 46 9.59 5.28 -14.81
C ARG A 46 9.82 5.00 -16.29
N HIS A 47 9.42 5.94 -17.15
CA HIS A 47 9.46 5.74 -18.60
C HIS A 47 10.63 6.45 -19.29
N SER A 48 11.46 7.19 -18.55
CA SER A 48 12.58 7.98 -19.10
C SER A 48 12.15 8.90 -20.26
N ALA A 49 10.90 9.38 -20.20
CA ALA A 49 10.28 10.18 -21.25
C ALA A 49 9.54 11.35 -20.61
N ARG A 50 9.79 12.57 -21.11
CA ARG A 50 9.09 13.77 -20.62
C ARG A 50 7.64 13.77 -21.07
N LEU A 51 6.75 14.21 -20.19
CA LEU A 51 5.34 14.38 -20.54
C LEU A 51 5.14 15.80 -21.10
N ASP A 52 5.18 15.91 -22.42
CA ASP A 52 4.98 17.18 -23.12
C ASP A 52 3.50 17.38 -23.46
N LEU A 53 2.81 18.20 -22.66
CA LEU A 53 1.38 18.45 -22.79
C LEU A 53 1.02 19.16 -24.11
N GLU A 54 1.86 20.08 -24.58
CA GLU A 54 1.63 20.80 -25.83
C GLU A 54 1.67 19.83 -27.03
N SER A 55 2.63 18.88 -27.01
CA SER A 55 2.72 17.83 -28.04
C SER A 55 1.52 16.88 -28.06
N LEU A 56 0.84 16.74 -26.91
CA LEU A 56 -0.39 15.95 -26.76
C LEU A 56 -1.65 16.77 -27.08
N GLY A 57 -1.52 18.07 -27.38
CA GLY A 57 -2.63 18.95 -27.72
C GLY A 57 -3.37 19.52 -26.51
N HIS A 58 -2.71 19.61 -25.35
CA HIS A 58 -3.27 20.16 -24.12
C HIS A 58 -2.55 21.44 -23.72
N ASP A 59 -3.32 22.45 -23.36
CA ASP A 59 -2.87 23.79 -22.95
C ASP A 59 -2.62 23.91 -21.44
N SER A 60 -3.16 22.99 -20.65
CA SER A 60 -3.04 22.98 -19.19
C SER A 60 -2.95 21.56 -18.61
N PRO A 61 -2.31 21.40 -17.44
CA PRO A 61 -2.32 20.16 -16.66
C PRO A 61 -3.72 19.60 -16.37
N LEU A 62 -4.67 20.47 -16.03
CA LEU A 62 -6.06 20.07 -15.79
C LEU A 62 -6.75 19.52 -17.05
N ALA A 63 -6.57 20.19 -18.20
CA ALA A 63 -7.10 19.69 -19.47
C ALA A 63 -6.48 18.34 -19.85
N ALA A 64 -5.17 18.19 -19.66
CA ALA A 64 -4.47 16.93 -19.91
C ALA A 64 -4.93 15.80 -18.99
N ALA A 65 -5.06 16.06 -17.68
CA ALA A 65 -5.55 15.08 -16.71
C ALA A 65 -6.96 14.61 -17.09
N THR A 66 -7.85 15.55 -17.39
CA THR A 66 -9.24 15.26 -17.77
C THR A 66 -9.31 14.46 -19.07
N ALA A 67 -8.52 14.80 -20.09
CA ALA A 67 -8.56 14.10 -21.38
C ALA A 67 -7.87 12.72 -21.34
N LEU A 68 -6.72 12.61 -20.68
CA LEU A 68 -5.91 11.39 -20.67
C LEU A 68 -6.44 10.35 -19.69
N LEU A 69 -7.11 10.74 -18.60
CA LEU A 69 -7.53 9.81 -17.55
C LEU A 69 -9.05 9.75 -17.36
N TRP A 70 -9.85 10.29 -18.30
CA TRP A 70 -11.30 10.43 -18.18
C TRP A 70 -12.04 9.14 -17.74
N ASP A 71 -11.56 7.97 -18.13
CA ASP A 71 -12.15 6.66 -17.82
C ASP A 71 -11.93 6.17 -16.37
N VAL A 72 -10.93 6.72 -15.68
CA VAL A 72 -10.42 6.18 -14.40
C VAL A 72 -10.40 7.24 -13.30
N LEU A 73 -10.48 8.51 -13.68
CA LEU A 73 -10.22 9.67 -12.85
C LEU A 73 -11.49 10.35 -12.36
N ARG A 74 -11.44 10.83 -11.13
CA ARG A 74 -12.21 12.00 -10.68
C ARG A 74 -11.26 13.12 -10.25
N ILE A 75 -11.62 14.37 -10.58
CA ILE A 75 -10.88 15.55 -10.10
C ILE A 75 -11.35 15.86 -8.68
N VAL A 76 -10.42 15.88 -7.73
CA VAL A 76 -10.70 16.20 -6.32
C VAL A 76 -10.63 17.69 -6.06
N ASP A 77 -9.60 18.33 -6.61
CA ASP A 77 -9.37 19.76 -6.51
C ASP A 77 -8.97 20.29 -7.88
N ALA A 78 -9.77 21.23 -8.38
CA ALA A 78 -9.60 21.92 -9.65
C ALA A 78 -9.27 23.41 -9.47
N GLU A 79 -9.08 23.87 -8.23
CA GLU A 79 -8.75 25.28 -7.95
C GLU A 79 -7.35 25.63 -8.46
N ASP A 80 -6.41 24.69 -8.37
CA ASP A 80 -5.08 24.79 -8.97
C ASP A 80 -5.06 24.14 -10.36
N THR A 81 -5.17 24.96 -11.40
CA THR A 81 -5.16 24.50 -12.81
C THR A 81 -3.81 23.94 -13.24
N ASP A 82 -2.72 24.31 -12.56
CA ASP A 82 -1.36 23.92 -12.88
C ASP A 82 -0.92 22.66 -12.13
N ASN A 83 -1.56 22.37 -10.99
CA ASN A 83 -1.31 21.18 -10.19
C ASN A 83 -2.61 20.61 -9.59
N PRO A 84 -3.56 20.18 -10.43
CA PRO A 84 -4.81 19.64 -9.94
C PRO A 84 -4.58 18.36 -9.12
N VAL A 85 -5.49 18.09 -8.19
CA VAL A 85 -5.48 16.85 -7.41
C VAL A 85 -6.37 15.83 -8.10
N VAL A 86 -5.75 14.74 -8.53
CA VAL A 86 -6.37 13.65 -9.29
C VAL A 86 -6.60 12.43 -8.41
N ALA A 87 -7.79 11.82 -8.46
CA ALA A 87 -8.11 10.61 -7.71
C ALA A 87 -8.70 9.54 -8.64
N VAL A 88 -8.64 8.28 -8.21
CA VAL A 88 -9.34 7.19 -8.88
C VAL A 88 -10.83 7.28 -8.58
N GLU A 89 -11.68 6.93 -9.55
CA GLU A 89 -13.11 6.80 -9.34
C GLU A 89 -13.45 5.74 -8.29
N ASP A 90 -14.51 5.98 -7.50
CA ASP A 90 -14.94 5.04 -6.45
C ASP A 90 -15.27 3.65 -7.03
N SER A 91 -15.84 3.57 -8.24
CA SER A 91 -16.14 2.32 -8.95
C SER A 91 -14.88 1.49 -9.23
N ILE A 92 -13.80 2.14 -9.67
CA ILE A 92 -12.53 1.51 -9.97
C ILE A 92 -11.80 1.13 -8.68
N ALA A 93 -11.81 1.99 -7.66
CA ALA A 93 -11.18 1.70 -6.37
C ALA A 93 -11.87 0.54 -5.62
N MET A 94 -13.17 0.32 -5.87
CA MET A 94 -13.94 -0.81 -5.35
C MET A 94 -13.80 -2.09 -6.19
N THR A 95 -13.17 -2.03 -7.35
CA THR A 95 -12.91 -3.22 -8.18
C THR A 95 -11.65 -3.93 -7.68
N PRO A 96 -11.70 -5.23 -7.35
CA PRO A 96 -10.54 -5.97 -6.88
C PRO A 96 -9.49 -6.07 -7.99
N ARG A 97 -8.33 -5.45 -7.77
CA ARG A 97 -7.20 -5.49 -8.70
C ARG A 97 -5.94 -5.91 -7.95
N PRO A 98 -5.51 -7.17 -8.08
CA PRO A 98 -4.27 -7.60 -7.43
C PRO A 98 -3.13 -6.69 -7.89
N LEU A 99 -2.20 -6.36 -6.99
CA LEU A 99 -1.05 -5.48 -7.21
C LEU A 99 -1.36 -3.98 -7.32
N SER A 100 -2.62 -3.57 -7.49
CA SER A 100 -2.99 -2.15 -7.45
C SER A 100 -3.25 -1.70 -6.01
N SER A 101 -2.41 -0.83 -5.47
CA SER A 101 -2.63 -0.25 -4.14
C SER A 101 -3.81 0.71 -4.09
N ALA A 102 -4.25 1.29 -5.21
CA ALA A 102 -5.45 2.11 -5.26
C ALA A 102 -6.74 1.29 -5.07
N SER A 103 -6.71 -0.03 -5.29
CA SER A 103 -7.84 -0.94 -5.01
C SER A 103 -7.98 -1.32 -3.53
N TRP A 104 -7.23 -0.66 -2.64
CA TRP A 104 -7.27 -0.93 -1.20
C TRP A 104 -8.67 -0.85 -0.56
N PRO A 105 -9.63 -0.01 -1.01
CA PRO A 105 -10.98 -0.03 -0.45
C PRO A 105 -11.70 -1.35 -0.69
N SER A 106 -11.52 -1.96 -1.88
CA SER A 106 -12.06 -3.30 -2.17
C SER A 106 -11.50 -4.35 -1.23
N LEU A 107 -10.18 -4.33 -1.00
CA LEU A 107 -9.50 -5.23 -0.07
C LEU A 107 -9.98 -5.01 1.37
N TYR A 108 -10.15 -3.75 1.79
CA TYR A 108 -10.67 -3.41 3.10
C TYR A 108 -12.08 -3.96 3.31
N ALA A 109 -12.97 -3.77 2.34
CA ALA A 109 -14.33 -4.29 2.40
C ALA A 109 -14.35 -5.82 2.51
N VAL A 110 -13.52 -6.52 1.72
CA VAL A 110 -13.40 -7.98 1.82
C VAL A 110 -12.82 -8.42 3.16
N LEU A 111 -11.86 -7.68 3.74
CA LEU A 111 -11.37 -7.99 5.08
C LEU A 111 -12.46 -7.85 6.14
N CYS A 112 -13.30 -6.82 6.07
CA CYS A 112 -14.46 -6.69 6.95
C CYS A 112 -15.40 -7.90 6.81
N GLN A 113 -15.72 -8.29 5.58
CA GLN A 113 -16.56 -9.45 5.30
C GLN A 113 -15.94 -10.75 5.85
N VAL A 114 -14.64 -10.98 5.60
CA VAL A 114 -13.93 -12.17 6.09
C VAL A 114 -13.93 -12.25 7.61
N VAL A 115 -13.70 -11.13 8.31
CA VAL A 115 -13.76 -11.09 9.77
C VAL A 115 -15.19 -11.36 10.26
N GLN A 116 -16.20 -10.86 9.56
CA GLN A 116 -17.60 -11.10 9.90
C GLN A 116 -18.01 -12.55 9.65
N GLU A 117 -17.59 -13.18 8.56
CA GLU A 117 -18.00 -14.55 8.21
C GLU A 117 -17.21 -15.62 8.97
N HIS A 118 -15.89 -15.45 9.08
CA HIS A 118 -14.97 -16.47 9.60
C HIS A 118 -14.38 -16.15 10.97
N GLY A 119 -14.65 -14.95 11.51
CA GLY A 119 -14.16 -14.57 12.82
C GLY A 119 -14.87 -15.31 13.96
N MET A 120 -14.12 -15.59 15.02
CA MET A 120 -14.65 -16.14 16.27
C MET A 120 -15.25 -15.02 17.12
N GLU A 121 -16.33 -15.31 17.84
CA GLU A 121 -16.93 -14.35 18.77
C GLU A 121 -16.03 -14.17 20.00
N GLU A 122 -15.73 -12.91 20.32
CA GLU A 122 -14.97 -12.55 21.52
C GLU A 122 -15.92 -12.48 22.72
N ILE A 123 -15.77 -13.43 23.67
CA ILE A 123 -16.67 -13.65 24.81
C ILE A 123 -16.94 -12.37 25.64
N GLU A 124 -16.02 -11.39 25.63
CA GLU A 124 -16.09 -10.19 26.46
C GLU A 124 -16.78 -8.99 25.78
N ALA A 125 -16.96 -9.00 24.45
CA ALA A 125 -17.50 -7.87 23.69
C ALA A 125 -18.61 -8.36 22.75
N SER A 126 -19.87 -8.09 23.12
CA SER A 126 -21.07 -8.80 22.65
C SER A 126 -21.34 -8.85 21.15
N GLU A 127 -20.56 -8.20 20.29
CA GLU A 127 -20.73 -8.25 18.82
C GLU A 127 -19.40 -8.22 18.05
N THR A 128 -18.25 -8.36 18.72
CA THR A 128 -16.96 -8.27 18.04
C THR A 128 -16.50 -9.66 17.59
N ARG A 129 -16.41 -9.84 16.28
CA ARG A 129 -15.75 -11.01 15.68
C ARG A 129 -14.27 -10.74 15.48
N VAL A 130 -13.46 -11.74 15.78
CA VAL A 130 -11.99 -11.65 15.74
C VAL A 130 -11.40 -12.81 14.93
N ILE A 131 -10.39 -12.52 14.12
CA ILE A 131 -9.66 -13.53 13.35
C ILE A 131 -8.15 -13.34 13.52
N LEU A 132 -7.40 -14.44 13.53
CA LEU A 132 -5.94 -14.37 13.60
C LEU A 132 -5.36 -13.89 12.27
N VAL A 133 -4.34 -13.04 12.33
CA VAL A 133 -3.69 -12.49 11.12
C VAL A 133 -3.03 -13.59 10.29
N SER A 134 -2.50 -14.63 10.94
CA SER A 134 -1.96 -15.82 10.26
C SER A 134 -2.99 -16.58 9.40
N GLN A 135 -4.30 -16.44 9.68
CA GLN A 135 -5.37 -17.10 8.94
C GLN A 135 -5.85 -16.30 7.71
N LEU A 136 -5.45 -15.03 7.60
CA LEU A 136 -6.00 -14.13 6.57
C LEU A 136 -5.55 -14.48 5.15
N LYS A 137 -4.31 -14.96 4.96
CA LYS A 137 -3.78 -15.22 3.61
C LYS A 137 -4.65 -16.17 2.77
N PRO A 138 -4.96 -17.40 3.22
CA PRO A 138 -5.82 -18.31 2.45
C PRO A 138 -7.24 -17.76 2.25
N LEU A 139 -7.77 -17.00 3.22
CA LEU A 139 -9.10 -16.40 3.11
C LEU A 139 -9.12 -15.28 2.08
N LEU A 140 -8.09 -14.43 2.03
CA LEU A 140 -7.96 -13.40 0.99
C LEU A 140 -7.76 -14.00 -0.40
N GLN A 141 -7.06 -15.13 -0.50
CA GLN A 141 -6.95 -15.87 -1.76
C GLN A 141 -8.30 -16.40 -2.23
N SER A 142 -9.16 -16.84 -1.31
CA SER A 142 -10.50 -17.35 -1.63
C SER A 142 -11.53 -16.25 -1.89
N HIS A 143 -11.51 -15.16 -1.12
CA HIS A 143 -12.57 -14.14 -1.12
C HIS A 143 -12.23 -12.88 -1.93
N TRP A 144 -10.94 -12.56 -2.14
CA TRP A 144 -10.54 -11.35 -2.87
C TRP A 144 -9.96 -11.68 -4.25
N HIS A 145 -8.84 -12.41 -4.29
CA HIS A 145 -8.19 -12.78 -5.53
C HIS A 145 -7.28 -14.00 -5.34
N SER A 146 -7.42 -15.03 -6.19
CA SER A 146 -6.68 -16.30 -6.07
C SER A 146 -5.16 -16.14 -6.10
N SER A 147 -4.65 -15.14 -6.82
CA SER A 147 -3.22 -14.82 -6.89
C SER A 147 -2.75 -13.85 -5.80
N PHE A 148 -3.53 -13.63 -4.74
CA PHE A 148 -3.15 -12.73 -3.68
C PHE A 148 -1.87 -13.20 -2.98
N ASP A 149 -0.88 -12.31 -2.98
CA ASP A 149 0.37 -12.47 -2.24
C ASP A 149 0.81 -11.13 -1.66
N GLU A 150 0.93 -11.06 -0.34
CA GLU A 150 1.33 -9.83 0.36
C GLU A 150 2.76 -9.39 0.03
N GLY A 151 3.64 -10.32 -0.35
CA GLY A 151 5.04 -10.03 -0.72
C GLY A 151 5.19 -9.35 -2.08
N GLY A 152 4.20 -9.53 -2.96
CA GLY A 152 4.11 -8.86 -4.26
C GLY A 152 3.58 -7.44 -4.19
N LEU A 153 3.01 -7.02 -3.05
CA LEU A 153 2.42 -5.70 -2.91
C LEU A 153 3.48 -4.62 -2.66
N SER A 154 3.42 -3.57 -3.47
CA SER A 154 4.14 -2.32 -3.25
C SER A 154 3.24 -1.15 -3.58
N TYR A 155 3.55 0.01 -3.01
CA TYR A 155 2.80 1.22 -3.27
C TYR A 155 3.74 2.43 -3.31
N LEU A 156 3.29 3.50 -3.93
CA LEU A 156 3.97 4.80 -3.97
C LEU A 156 3.42 5.70 -2.86
N THR A 157 4.31 6.36 -2.10
CA THR A 157 3.90 7.41 -1.15
C THR A 157 3.36 8.63 -1.87
N GLU A 158 2.86 9.63 -1.14
CA GLU A 158 2.39 10.90 -1.72
C GLU A 158 3.49 11.68 -2.46
N GLU A 159 4.76 11.46 -2.08
CA GLU A 159 5.96 11.98 -2.76
C GLU A 159 6.41 11.06 -3.91
N GLY A 160 5.74 9.93 -4.08
CA GLY A 160 6.00 8.88 -5.05
C GLY A 160 7.16 7.95 -4.69
N SER A 161 7.58 7.88 -3.42
CA SER A 161 8.63 6.92 -3.03
C SER A 161 8.06 5.50 -2.96
N PRO A 162 8.71 4.49 -3.55
CA PRO A 162 8.19 3.12 -3.52
C PRO A 162 8.41 2.46 -2.16
N ILE A 163 7.35 1.88 -1.59
CA ILE A 163 7.37 1.09 -0.36
C ILE A 163 6.92 -0.33 -0.68
N LYS A 164 7.73 -1.32 -0.30
CA LYS A 164 7.41 -2.75 -0.43
C LYS A 164 6.81 -3.28 0.86
N LEU A 165 5.68 -3.96 0.75
CA LEU A 165 5.04 -4.66 1.86
C LEU A 165 5.62 -6.08 1.93
N LYS A 166 6.27 -6.41 3.05
CA LYS A 166 6.93 -7.72 3.23
C LYS A 166 6.13 -8.71 4.05
N LYS A 167 5.13 -8.24 4.79
CA LYS A 167 4.40 -9.03 5.80
C LYS A 167 2.95 -8.56 5.86
N MET A 168 2.04 -9.48 6.17
CA MET A 168 0.62 -9.19 6.36
C MET A 168 0.37 -8.04 7.36
N LYS A 169 1.13 -8.01 8.47
CA LYS A 169 1.06 -6.91 9.45
C LYS A 169 1.26 -5.52 8.82
N HIS A 170 2.25 -5.37 7.93
CA HIS A 170 2.54 -4.07 7.31
C HIS A 170 1.41 -3.65 6.37
N LEU A 171 0.81 -4.60 5.64
CA LEU A 171 -0.36 -4.34 4.80
C LEU A 171 -1.54 -3.87 5.64
N LEU A 172 -1.90 -4.58 6.70
CA LEU A 172 -3.01 -4.21 7.58
C LEU A 172 -2.79 -2.82 8.21
N GLN A 173 -1.58 -2.52 8.69
CA GLN A 173 -1.25 -1.20 9.22
C GLN A 173 -1.38 -0.09 8.16
N ALA A 174 -0.95 -0.35 6.93
CA ALA A 174 -1.09 0.60 5.83
C ALA A 174 -2.56 0.83 5.46
N LEU A 175 -3.37 -0.23 5.39
CA LEU A 175 -4.81 -0.16 5.12
C LEU A 175 -5.56 0.68 6.17
N LEU A 176 -5.30 0.43 7.46
CA LEU A 176 -5.89 1.21 8.54
C LEU A 176 -5.52 2.69 8.43
N ARG A 177 -4.25 2.99 8.13
CA ARG A 177 -3.80 4.37 7.91
C ARG A 177 -4.52 5.02 6.72
N TRP A 178 -4.63 4.34 5.57
CA TRP A 178 -5.29 4.90 4.38
C TRP A 178 -6.78 5.12 4.61
N ARG A 179 -7.43 4.23 5.38
CA ARG A 179 -8.83 4.40 5.79
C ARG A 179 -9.01 5.65 6.66
N GLU A 180 -8.16 5.87 7.67
CA GLU A 180 -8.22 7.10 8.48
C GLU A 180 -7.95 8.35 7.64
N GLN A 181 -7.03 8.28 6.69
CA GLN A 181 -6.78 9.38 5.75
C GLN A 181 -8.02 9.70 4.89
N ARG A 182 -8.73 8.67 4.38
CA ARG A 182 -9.99 8.85 3.63
C ARG A 182 -11.08 9.47 4.50
N VAL A 183 -11.25 9.02 5.74
CA VAL A 183 -12.25 9.55 6.68
C VAL A 183 -11.94 11.01 7.06
N SER A 184 -10.67 11.35 7.26
CA SER A 184 -10.24 12.73 7.53
C SER A 184 -10.51 13.65 6.34
N TRP A 185 -10.19 13.20 5.11
CA TRP A 185 -10.52 13.92 3.88
C TRP A 185 -12.05 14.05 3.68
N GLN A 186 -12.79 12.98 4.00
CA GLN A 186 -14.23 12.92 4.26
C GLN A 186 -14.77 14.16 4.98
N SER A 187 -14.18 14.40 6.15
CA SER A 187 -14.66 15.39 7.10
C SER A 187 -14.36 16.83 6.67
N GLY A 188 -13.31 17.04 5.86
CA GLY A 188 -12.91 18.36 5.37
C GLY A 188 -13.57 18.76 4.05
N SER A 189 -13.99 17.78 3.25
CA SER A 189 -14.66 18.02 1.98
C SER A 189 -16.18 17.98 2.17
N ASN A 190 -16.91 18.96 1.63
CA ASN A 190 -18.38 18.90 1.55
C ASN A 190 -18.86 17.90 0.49
N SER A 191 -18.05 16.87 0.20
CA SER A 191 -18.33 15.85 -0.79
C SER A 191 -19.45 14.94 -0.32
N ARG A 192 -20.32 14.55 -1.24
CA ARG A 192 -21.38 13.57 -0.98
C ARG A 192 -20.73 12.21 -0.68
N ARG A 193 -21.19 11.55 0.39
CA ARG A 193 -20.79 10.17 0.72
C ARG A 193 -21.10 9.25 -0.45
N GLY A 194 -20.07 8.59 -0.98
CA GLY A 194 -20.14 7.63 -2.08
C GLY A 194 -20.26 6.17 -1.59
N ALA A 195 -20.40 5.24 -2.53
CA ALA A 195 -20.42 3.81 -2.25
C ALA A 195 -19.12 3.32 -1.57
N LEU A 196 -17.99 3.93 -1.91
CA LEU A 196 -16.71 3.68 -1.26
C LEU A 196 -16.78 4.04 0.24
N ASP A 197 -17.36 5.19 0.57
CA ASP A 197 -17.42 5.66 1.96
C ASP A 197 -18.35 4.78 2.81
N GLU A 198 -19.42 4.26 2.20
CA GLU A 198 -20.29 3.25 2.81
C GLU A 198 -19.56 1.94 3.08
N ALA A 199 -18.73 1.47 2.14
CA ALA A 199 -17.93 0.24 2.30
C ALA A 199 -16.85 0.38 3.40
N LEU A 200 -16.37 1.59 3.66
CA LEU A 200 -15.39 1.89 4.72
C LEU A 200 -16.03 2.22 6.08
N ARG A 201 -17.37 2.16 6.18
CA ARG A 201 -18.09 2.40 7.43
C ARG A 201 -17.66 1.43 8.54
N PRO A 202 -17.58 0.09 8.33
CA PRO A 202 -17.05 -0.81 9.35
C PRO A 202 -15.60 -0.44 9.70
N ARG A 203 -15.23 -0.59 10.97
CA ARG A 203 -13.89 -0.25 11.44
C ARG A 203 -13.10 -1.50 11.78
N LEU A 204 -12.04 -1.75 11.03
CA LEU A 204 -11.05 -2.76 11.38
C LEU A 204 -10.10 -2.25 12.46
N GLU A 205 -9.75 -3.12 13.41
CA GLU A 205 -8.78 -2.85 14.47
C GLU A 205 -7.79 -4.01 14.58
N LEU A 206 -6.51 -3.69 14.79
CA LEU A 206 -5.44 -4.66 14.91
C LEU A 206 -4.94 -4.69 16.36
N ALA A 207 -5.09 -5.84 17.03
CA ALA A 207 -4.72 -6.01 18.44
C ALA A 207 -3.80 -7.22 18.63
N PRO A 208 -2.94 -7.25 19.66
CA PRO A 208 -2.23 -8.47 20.03
C PRO A 208 -3.21 -9.54 20.54
N SER A 209 -3.01 -10.79 20.12
CA SER A 209 -3.78 -11.91 20.66
C SER A 209 -3.33 -12.22 22.09
N THR A 210 -4.29 -12.48 22.98
CA THR A 210 -4.01 -12.92 24.36
C THR A 210 -3.71 -14.42 24.45
N LYS A 211 -4.22 -15.21 23.48
CA LYS A 211 -4.12 -16.68 23.45
C LYS A 211 -3.00 -17.17 22.54
N HIS A 212 -2.65 -16.41 21.52
CA HIS A 212 -1.66 -16.78 20.51
C HIS A 212 -0.55 -15.73 20.47
N ASN A 213 0.68 -16.12 20.10
CA ASN A 213 1.76 -15.16 19.81
C ASN A 213 1.60 -14.58 18.39
N ASP A 214 0.43 -14.00 18.14
CA ASP A 214 0.01 -13.45 16.85
C ASP A 214 -0.82 -12.18 17.07
N LEU A 215 -1.17 -11.50 15.99
CA LEU A 215 -2.13 -10.41 15.99
C LEU A 215 -3.53 -10.94 15.65
N VAL A 216 -4.55 -10.29 16.18
CA VAL A 216 -5.95 -10.48 15.77
C VAL A 216 -6.44 -9.24 15.04
N LEU A 217 -7.22 -9.47 13.99
CA LEU A 217 -7.99 -8.45 13.30
C LEU A 217 -9.42 -8.51 13.80
N ARG A 218 -9.94 -7.37 14.28
CA ARG A 218 -11.30 -7.20 14.78
C ARG A 218 -12.09 -6.33 13.80
N CYS A 219 -13.37 -6.61 13.61
CA CYS A 219 -14.27 -5.74 12.87
C CYS A 219 -15.30 -5.16 13.83
N VAL A 220 -15.19 -3.86 14.11
CA VAL A 220 -16.12 -3.11 14.94
C VAL A 220 -17.15 -2.47 14.02
N GLN A 221 -18.41 -2.87 14.16
CA GLN A 221 -19.49 -2.13 13.51
C GLN A 221 -19.70 -0.82 14.27
N PRO A 222 -19.84 0.33 13.58
CA PRO A 222 -20.22 1.56 14.25
C PRO A 222 -21.61 1.33 14.86
N GLU A 223 -21.65 1.29 16.18
CA GLU A 223 -22.85 1.05 16.96
C GLU A 223 -23.93 2.04 16.49
N ALA A 224 -25.11 1.53 16.13
CA ALA A 224 -26.23 2.32 15.60
C ALA A 224 -26.71 3.44 16.55
N ALA A 225 -26.13 3.51 17.75
CA ALA A 225 -26.35 4.56 18.74
C ALA A 225 -26.12 5.98 18.20
N GLU A 226 -25.22 6.21 17.22
CA GLU A 226 -25.08 7.55 16.63
C GLU A 226 -26.29 7.96 15.77
N ALA A 227 -27.03 7.00 15.20
CA ALA A 227 -28.24 7.31 14.44
C ALA A 227 -29.40 7.78 15.34
N ILE A 228 -29.42 7.36 16.61
CA ILE A 228 -30.47 7.75 17.57
C ILE A 228 -30.32 9.23 17.98
N TYR A 229 -29.10 9.78 18.00
CA TYR A 229 -28.87 11.19 18.34
C TYR A 229 -29.06 12.16 17.16
N GLN A 230 -28.97 11.70 15.91
CA GLN A 230 -29.24 12.55 14.73
C GLN A 230 -30.70 12.46 14.25
N GLY A 231 -31.45 11.45 14.71
CA GLY A 231 -32.83 11.18 14.30
C GLY A 231 -33.92 11.51 15.33
N LEU A 232 -33.59 11.99 16.52
CA LEU A 232 -34.62 12.54 17.41
C LEU A 232 -35.20 13.78 16.70
N PRO A 233 -36.47 13.74 16.26
CA PRO A 233 -37.12 14.95 15.78
C PRO A 233 -37.02 15.94 16.93
N VAL A 234 -36.32 17.05 16.70
CA VAL A 234 -36.48 18.22 17.55
C VAL A 234 -37.97 18.51 17.46
N SER A 235 -38.71 18.08 18.48
CA SER A 235 -40.14 18.33 18.61
C SER A 235 -40.31 19.80 18.30
N PRO A 236 -41.08 20.18 17.26
CA PRO A 236 -41.36 21.59 17.03
C PRO A 236 -42.04 22.07 18.29
N SER A 237 -41.36 22.91 19.07
CA SER A 237 -41.98 23.56 20.21
C SER A 237 -43.26 24.22 19.72
N PRO A 238 -44.45 23.80 20.19
CA PRO A 238 -45.64 24.58 19.97
C PRO A 238 -45.53 25.79 20.91
N LEU A 239 -45.94 26.96 20.40
CA LEU A 239 -46.08 28.25 21.10
C LEU A 239 -44.92 29.24 20.93
N ALA A 240 -45.06 30.11 19.93
CA ALA A 240 -45.12 31.56 20.17
C ALA A 240 -45.74 32.25 18.94
N LEU A 241 -47.06 32.14 18.86
CA LEU A 241 -47.91 33.10 18.16
C LEU A 241 -47.88 34.38 19.01
N LEU A 242 -47.25 35.48 18.54
CA LEU A 242 -47.59 36.87 18.90
C LEU A 242 -46.65 37.87 18.21
N GLY A 243 -47.23 38.76 17.41
CA GLY A 243 -46.92 40.19 17.48
C GLY A 243 -45.85 40.75 16.53
N SER A 244 -46.31 41.23 15.38
CA SER A 244 -46.11 42.60 14.85
C SER A 244 -44.74 43.30 14.92
N SER A 245 -44.31 43.79 13.75
CA SER A 245 -44.13 45.23 13.45
C SER A 245 -42.80 45.59 12.79
N GLU A 246 -42.93 46.28 11.66
CA GLU A 246 -41.93 46.99 10.90
C GLU A 246 -41.14 48.00 11.75
N LYS A 247 -39.81 48.12 11.52
CA LYS A 247 -39.16 49.36 11.03
C LYS A 247 -37.63 49.26 10.97
N SER A 248 -37.12 49.66 9.81
CA SER A 248 -35.88 50.40 9.52
C SER A 248 -34.87 50.70 10.64
N SER A 249 -33.58 50.59 10.24
CA SER A 249 -32.52 51.60 10.38
C SER A 249 -31.31 51.25 11.26
N SER A 250 -30.13 51.39 10.61
CA SER A 250 -28.81 51.82 11.10
C SER A 250 -28.01 50.98 12.13
N ARG A 251 -26.82 50.55 11.64
CA ARG A 251 -25.47 50.47 12.26
C ARG A 251 -25.20 51.52 13.38
N PRO A 252 -24.08 51.50 14.17
CA PRO A 252 -22.96 50.53 14.29
C PRO A 252 -22.48 50.21 15.75
N GLN A 253 -21.50 49.29 15.84
CA GLN A 253 -20.39 49.18 16.82
C GLN A 253 -20.60 49.56 18.30
N ARG A 254 -20.35 48.60 19.22
CA ARG A 254 -19.36 48.81 20.30
C ARG A 254 -18.90 47.52 21.00
N SER A 255 -17.61 47.55 21.29
CA SER A 255 -16.76 46.70 22.14
C SER A 255 -17.25 46.44 23.57
N GLY A 256 -16.87 45.30 24.14
CA GLY A 256 -16.71 45.19 25.60
C GLY A 256 -16.75 43.75 26.15
N PRO A 257 -15.71 43.29 26.90
CA PRO A 257 -15.62 41.92 27.42
C PRO A 257 -16.26 41.78 28.80
N GLY A 258 -16.86 40.62 29.09
CA GLY A 258 -17.51 40.34 30.38
C GLY A 258 -17.30 38.90 30.84
N LYS A 259 -16.43 38.74 31.84
CA LYS A 259 -16.27 37.55 32.70
C LYS A 259 -17.51 37.34 33.58
N ALA A 260 -17.97 36.10 33.74
CA ALA A 260 -18.58 35.50 34.94
C ALA A 260 -18.99 34.05 34.58
N SER A 261 -18.48 32.96 35.19
CA SER A 261 -18.65 32.46 36.57
C SER A 261 -19.85 31.51 36.78
N CYS A 262 -19.55 30.19 36.79
CA CYS A 262 -20.15 29.05 37.55
C CYS A 262 -21.66 28.69 37.34
N PRO A 263 -22.19 27.49 37.76
CA PRO A 263 -21.63 26.31 38.47
C PRO A 263 -22.01 24.92 37.85
N PRO A 264 -21.67 23.75 38.48
CA PRO A 264 -21.85 22.42 37.90
C PRO A 264 -23.18 21.75 38.32
N ARG A 265 -23.68 20.80 37.53
CA ARG A 265 -24.76 19.88 37.96
C ARG A 265 -24.72 18.55 37.21
N THR A 266 -24.27 17.52 37.92
CA THR A 266 -24.69 16.11 37.76
C THR A 266 -26.14 15.94 38.21
N PRO A 267 -26.86 14.96 37.64
CA PRO A 267 -27.39 13.91 38.51
C PRO A 267 -27.32 12.49 37.92
N ALA A 268 -27.45 11.56 38.89
CA ALA A 268 -27.32 10.11 38.92
C ALA A 268 -28.27 9.29 37.99
N PRO A 269 -28.04 7.95 37.86
CA PRO A 269 -28.64 7.10 36.83
C PRO A 269 -30.01 6.55 37.27
N ARG A 270 -30.96 6.51 36.32
CA ARG A 270 -32.24 5.82 36.48
C ARG A 270 -32.15 4.41 35.90
N LYS A 271 -32.38 3.42 36.77
CA LYS A 271 -32.70 2.04 36.43
C LYS A 271 -34.12 1.98 35.83
N ALA A 272 -34.24 1.37 34.65
CA ALA A 272 -35.47 0.79 34.10
C ALA A 272 -34.99 -0.52 33.44
N ALA A 273 -35.26 -1.72 33.97
CA ALA A 273 -36.56 -2.40 34.07
C ALA A 273 -37.29 -2.38 32.74
N TRP A 274 -36.88 -3.27 31.83
CA TRP A 274 -37.61 -3.59 30.61
C TRP A 274 -38.32 -4.92 30.83
N SER A 275 -39.64 -4.83 30.71
CA SER A 275 -40.61 -5.91 30.80
C SER A 275 -40.60 -6.73 29.52
N ASP A 276 -40.80 -8.03 29.69
CA ASP A 276 -41.29 -8.96 28.68
C ASP A 276 -42.47 -8.35 27.90
N ALA A 277 -42.41 -8.44 26.58
CA ALA A 277 -43.55 -8.28 25.70
C ALA A 277 -43.50 -9.37 24.62
N ASP A 278 -44.55 -10.17 24.67
CA ASP A 278 -44.90 -11.30 23.82
C ASP A 278 -44.92 -10.99 22.32
N ASP A 279 -44.47 -11.99 21.57
CA ASP A 279 -45.20 -12.69 20.51
C ASP A 279 -46.13 -11.87 19.59
N SER A 280 -45.76 -11.81 18.32
CA SER A 280 -46.68 -11.55 17.21
C SER A 280 -46.17 -12.23 15.95
N ASP A 281 -46.69 -13.43 15.71
CA ASP A 281 -46.72 -14.13 14.43
C ASP A 281 -47.05 -13.20 13.26
N ILE A 282 -46.06 -12.92 12.40
CA ILE A 282 -46.28 -12.40 11.05
C ILE A 282 -46.01 -13.54 10.08
N SER A 283 -47.04 -14.37 9.89
CA SER A 283 -47.20 -15.17 8.67
C SER A 283 -47.48 -14.23 7.50
N SER A 284 -46.51 -14.07 6.60
CA SER A 284 -46.74 -13.47 5.28
C SER A 284 -46.22 -14.38 4.18
N ASN A 285 -47.19 -15.10 3.59
CA ASN A 285 -47.21 -15.66 2.24
C ASN A 285 -46.22 -15.00 1.27
N VAL A 286 -45.06 -15.63 1.06
CA VAL A 286 -44.21 -15.37 -0.10
C VAL A 286 -44.45 -16.49 -1.11
N SER A 287 -44.87 -16.09 -2.32
CA SER A 287 -45.23 -16.94 -3.45
C SER A 287 -44.34 -18.17 -3.63
N SER A 288 -44.91 -19.34 -3.36
CA SER A 288 -44.34 -20.68 -3.60
C SER A 288 -44.14 -21.04 -5.09
N GLY A 289 -44.28 -20.08 -6.02
CA GLY A 289 -44.19 -20.30 -7.47
C GLY A 289 -42.77 -20.36 -8.03
N GLY A 290 -41.77 -19.76 -7.36
CA GLY A 290 -40.39 -19.71 -7.85
C GLY A 290 -39.55 -20.95 -7.53
N SER A 291 -40.00 -21.80 -6.59
CA SER A 291 -39.20 -22.95 -6.11
C SER A 291 -39.08 -24.05 -7.17
N ALA A 292 -40.14 -24.32 -7.92
CA ALA A 292 -40.15 -25.39 -8.92
C ALA A 292 -39.29 -25.04 -10.16
N GLU A 293 -39.30 -23.77 -10.56
CA GLU A 293 -38.49 -23.28 -11.70
C GLU A 293 -36.99 -23.32 -11.35
N LEU A 294 -36.64 -22.97 -10.12
CA LEU A 294 -35.26 -23.00 -9.62
C LEU A 294 -34.74 -24.44 -9.43
N GLU A 295 -35.60 -25.37 -8.99
CA GLU A 295 -35.26 -26.80 -8.95
C GLU A 295 -35.06 -27.40 -10.36
N GLN A 296 -35.87 -26.98 -11.33
CA GLN A 296 -35.72 -27.41 -12.72
C GLN A 296 -34.41 -26.89 -13.35
N GLU A 297 -34.06 -25.62 -13.08
CA GLU A 297 -32.80 -25.03 -13.54
C GLU A 297 -31.58 -25.74 -12.91
N LEU A 298 -31.62 -26.02 -11.61
CA LEU A 298 -30.58 -26.81 -10.92
C LEU A 298 -30.42 -28.21 -11.52
N ALA A 299 -31.52 -28.87 -11.90
CA ALA A 299 -31.46 -30.18 -12.56
C ALA A 299 -30.82 -30.10 -13.96
N ALA A 300 -31.15 -29.05 -14.74
CA ALA A 300 -30.55 -28.81 -16.05
C ALA A 300 -29.03 -28.55 -15.95
N LEU A 301 -28.61 -27.71 -15.01
CA LEU A 301 -27.19 -27.40 -14.78
C LEU A 301 -26.39 -28.62 -14.33
N ARG A 302 -26.98 -29.52 -13.52
CA ARG A 302 -26.33 -30.78 -13.12
C ARG A 302 -26.13 -31.72 -14.31
N PHE A 303 -27.10 -31.79 -15.22
CA PHE A 303 -26.99 -32.60 -16.44
C PHE A 303 -25.90 -32.06 -17.37
N GLU A 304 -25.85 -30.74 -17.56
CA GLU A 304 -24.81 -30.11 -18.39
C GLU A 304 -23.41 -30.27 -17.78
N ASN A 305 -23.25 -30.10 -16.46
CA ASN A 305 -21.96 -30.28 -15.79
C ASN A 305 -21.45 -31.73 -15.92
N ALA A 306 -22.34 -32.72 -15.81
CA ALA A 306 -21.99 -34.13 -16.04
C ALA A 306 -21.52 -34.38 -17.49
N LYS A 307 -22.18 -33.75 -18.48
CA LYS A 307 -21.77 -33.81 -19.88
C LYS A 307 -20.40 -33.19 -20.11
N LEU A 308 -20.12 -32.01 -19.55
CA LEU A 308 -18.82 -31.34 -19.67
C LEU A 308 -17.69 -32.17 -19.05
N ARG A 309 -17.92 -32.81 -17.89
CA ARG A 309 -16.95 -33.72 -17.26
C ARG A 309 -16.63 -34.92 -18.15
N SER A 310 -17.62 -35.50 -18.84
CA SER A 310 -17.38 -36.60 -19.78
C SER A 310 -16.54 -36.17 -20.99
N GLN A 311 -16.75 -34.94 -21.50
CA GLN A 311 -15.96 -34.40 -22.61
C GLN A 311 -14.53 -34.08 -22.20
N ASN A 312 -14.33 -33.49 -21.01
CA ASN A 312 -12.98 -33.24 -20.49
C ASN A 312 -12.21 -34.55 -20.29
N SER A 313 -12.86 -35.58 -19.74
CA SER A 313 -12.24 -36.91 -19.58
C SER A 313 -11.82 -37.52 -20.92
N PHE A 314 -12.63 -37.34 -21.98
CA PHE A 314 -12.27 -37.78 -23.34
C PHE A 314 -11.08 -37.01 -23.91
N LEU A 315 -11.03 -35.69 -23.71
CA LEU A 315 -9.90 -34.86 -24.17
C LEU A 315 -8.60 -35.20 -23.43
N GLU A 316 -8.66 -35.46 -22.13
CA GLU A 316 -7.52 -35.90 -21.33
C GLU A 316 -7.00 -37.27 -21.79
N GLN A 317 -7.90 -38.20 -22.13
CA GLN A 317 -7.51 -39.49 -22.72
C GLN A 317 -6.88 -39.35 -24.10
N THR A 318 -7.33 -38.38 -24.90
CA THR A 318 -6.84 -38.17 -26.27
C THR A 318 -5.52 -37.38 -26.29
N GLN A 319 -5.27 -36.53 -25.29
CA GLN A 319 -4.07 -35.71 -25.20
C GLN A 319 -2.90 -36.39 -24.49
N ALA A 320 -3.06 -37.60 -23.92
CA ALA A 320 -1.93 -38.36 -23.41
C ALA A 320 -1.01 -38.79 -24.58
N PRO A 321 0.19 -38.21 -24.72
CA PRO A 321 1.06 -38.50 -25.86
C PRO A 321 1.60 -39.93 -25.71
N ALA A 322 1.19 -40.81 -26.61
CA ALA A 322 1.88 -42.08 -26.81
C ALA A 322 3.29 -41.78 -27.34
N LEU A 323 4.29 -41.74 -26.45
CA LEU A 323 5.69 -41.71 -26.84
C LEU A 323 6.08 -43.09 -27.36
N PRO A 324 6.47 -43.25 -28.64
CA PRO A 324 7.07 -44.47 -29.14
C PRO A 324 8.56 -44.46 -28.79
N PHE A 325 8.93 -44.98 -27.62
CA PHE A 325 10.34 -45.25 -27.31
C PHE A 325 10.70 -46.65 -27.81
N GLY A 326 11.33 -46.68 -28.98
CA GLY A 326 11.82 -47.91 -29.59
C GLY A 326 12.96 -47.62 -30.55
N THR A 327 14.18 -47.46 -30.03
CA THR A 327 15.40 -47.72 -30.81
C THR A 327 16.43 -48.47 -29.96
N PRO A 328 17.14 -49.44 -30.56
CA PRO A 328 17.87 -50.47 -29.83
C PRO A 328 19.30 -50.06 -29.47
N GLU A 329 19.75 -50.66 -28.37
CA GLU A 329 21.10 -50.72 -27.81
C GLU A 329 22.17 -51.20 -28.81
N PRO A 330 23.47 -50.92 -28.54
CA PRO A 330 24.27 -52.02 -28.01
C PRO A 330 25.31 -51.65 -26.93
N LYS A 331 25.26 -52.41 -25.83
CA LYS A 331 26.33 -53.09 -25.08
C LYS A 331 27.64 -52.34 -24.81
N ALA A 332 27.83 -52.00 -23.53
CA ALA A 332 29.04 -52.38 -22.78
C ALA A 332 28.75 -52.40 -21.27
N CYS A 333 29.05 -53.54 -20.66
CA CYS A 333 28.86 -53.89 -19.24
C CYS A 333 29.52 -52.90 -18.28
N GLN A 334 28.84 -52.56 -17.16
CA GLN A 334 29.41 -52.37 -15.81
C GLN A 334 28.33 -52.53 -14.72
N PRO A 335 28.72 -52.90 -13.48
CA PRO A 335 27.87 -53.67 -12.58
C PRO A 335 26.97 -52.82 -11.67
N PHE A 336 25.85 -53.45 -11.29
CA PHE A 336 24.87 -53.07 -10.29
C PHE A 336 25.45 -52.34 -9.06
N ILE A 337 24.97 -51.11 -8.82
CA ILE A 337 24.80 -50.58 -7.46
C ILE A 337 23.30 -50.41 -7.23
N HIS A 338 22.82 -51.22 -6.30
CA HIS A 338 21.47 -51.23 -5.75
C HIS A 338 21.27 -49.91 -4.96
N LEU A 339 20.63 -48.91 -5.58
CA LEU A 339 20.24 -47.69 -4.90
C LEU A 339 18.93 -47.96 -4.15
N VAL A 340 19.05 -47.86 -2.84
CA VAL A 340 17.98 -47.86 -1.85
C VAL A 340 17.12 -46.60 -2.03
N ASP A 341 15.88 -46.79 -2.46
CA ASP A 341 14.78 -45.87 -2.14
C ASP A 341 14.53 -46.01 -0.62
N ASP A 342 14.89 -44.98 0.17
CA ASP A 342 14.40 -44.67 1.54
C ASP A 342 15.40 -43.74 2.30
N VAL A 343 15.76 -42.58 1.74
CA VAL A 343 16.72 -41.62 2.38
C VAL A 343 16.10 -40.23 2.64
N PHE A 344 14.78 -40.11 2.68
CA PHE A 344 14.14 -38.81 2.98
C PHE A 344 12.87 -38.93 3.83
N ASP A 345 12.87 -39.78 4.87
CA ASP A 345 11.73 -39.89 5.78
C ASP A 345 12.10 -39.67 7.27
N ASN A 346 12.93 -38.66 7.53
CA ASN A 346 13.13 -38.18 8.91
C ASN A 346 13.24 -36.65 9.00
N PRO A 347 12.18 -35.93 9.39
CA PRO A 347 12.12 -34.46 9.36
C PRO A 347 12.98 -33.75 10.43
N PHE A 348 13.75 -34.51 11.24
CA PHE A 348 14.60 -33.98 12.30
C PHE A 348 16.10 -34.30 12.14
N GLU A 349 16.53 -34.92 11.03
CA GLU A 349 17.96 -35.05 10.77
C GLU A 349 18.52 -33.80 10.08
N PRO A 350 19.54 -33.13 10.65
CA PRO A 350 20.18 -32.00 10.00
C PRO A 350 20.93 -32.47 8.73
N PRO A 351 21.01 -31.62 7.68
CA PRO A 351 21.63 -32.01 6.42
C PRO A 351 23.10 -32.43 6.65
N PRO A 352 23.59 -33.48 5.98
CA PRO A 352 24.97 -33.92 6.16
C PRO A 352 25.93 -32.82 5.73
N GLU A 353 26.84 -32.45 6.63
CA GLU A 353 27.92 -31.49 6.34
C GLU A 353 28.81 -32.04 5.23
N ALA A 354 28.64 -31.51 4.03
CA ALA A 354 29.52 -31.81 2.91
C ALA A 354 30.94 -31.34 3.25
N ARG A 355 31.83 -32.29 3.58
CA ARG A 355 33.26 -32.08 3.76
C ARG A 355 33.90 -31.48 2.51
N SER A 356 34.07 -30.17 2.49
CA SER A 356 34.83 -29.44 1.48
C SER A 356 36.33 -29.63 1.68
N GLN A 357 36.88 -30.74 1.17
CA GLN A 357 38.33 -31.02 1.17
C GLN A 357 39.08 -30.53 -0.08
N TYR A 358 38.52 -29.60 -0.87
CA TYR A 358 39.08 -29.24 -2.19
C TYR A 358 39.40 -27.75 -2.39
N TRP A 359 39.80 -27.04 -1.33
CA TRP A 359 40.38 -25.70 -1.44
C TRP A 359 41.67 -25.60 -0.62
N MET A 360 42.72 -26.27 -1.08
CA MET A 360 44.09 -26.01 -0.66
C MET A 360 44.92 -25.77 -1.93
N HIS A 361 45.66 -24.66 -1.90
CA HIS A 361 46.77 -24.24 -2.78
C HIS A 361 46.43 -23.35 -3.98
N MET A 362 46.52 -22.02 -3.75
CA MET A 362 47.33 -21.15 -4.62
C MET A 362 48.10 -20.13 -3.76
N PRO A 363 49.35 -19.78 -4.11
CA PRO A 363 50.26 -18.99 -3.28
C PRO A 363 50.08 -17.47 -3.46
N SER A 364 50.27 -16.72 -2.39
CA SER A 364 50.33 -15.25 -2.37
C SER A 364 51.59 -14.73 -3.09
N PRO A 365 51.52 -13.60 -3.83
CA PRO A 365 52.72 -12.84 -4.16
C PRO A 365 52.89 -11.66 -3.20
N MET A 366 53.95 -11.71 -2.40
CA MET A 366 54.63 -10.52 -1.88
C MET A 366 55.62 -10.04 -2.94
N ALA A 367 55.61 -8.74 -3.25
CA ALA A 367 56.83 -8.00 -3.60
C ALA A 367 56.57 -6.49 -3.53
N SER A 368 57.36 -5.81 -2.68
CA SER A 368 57.57 -4.37 -2.70
C SER A 368 58.73 -4.05 -3.63
N THR A 369 58.65 -2.97 -4.41
CA THR A 369 59.83 -2.25 -4.94
C THR A 369 59.55 -0.76 -5.09
N SER A 370 60.52 0.01 -4.60
CA SER A 370 60.73 1.46 -4.68
C SER A 370 61.47 1.87 -5.96
N ALA A 371 61.10 3.00 -6.57
CA ALA A 371 61.93 3.92 -7.38
C ALA A 371 61.04 5.14 -7.73
N SER A 372 61.32 6.40 -7.36
CA SER A 372 62.34 7.36 -7.84
C SER A 372 62.37 7.55 -9.36
N SER A 373 61.98 8.73 -9.88
CA SER A 373 62.88 9.73 -10.50
C SER A 373 62.13 10.86 -11.20
N ASP A 374 62.75 12.03 -11.07
CA ASP A 374 62.46 13.35 -11.62
C ASP A 374 62.52 13.49 -13.15
N PHE A 375 61.77 14.47 -13.67
CA PHE A 375 62.10 15.38 -14.79
C PHE A 375 61.28 16.67 -14.53
N GLY A 376 61.83 17.77 -14.03
CA GLY A 376 62.67 18.78 -14.72
C GLY A 376 61.81 19.98 -15.19
N CYS A 377 61.69 21.09 -14.45
CA CYS A 377 62.48 22.36 -14.55
C CYS A 377 62.47 23.00 -15.97
N LEU A 378 62.21 24.29 -16.28
CA LEU A 378 62.22 25.61 -15.61
C LEU A 378 61.44 26.63 -16.50
N SER A 379 60.85 27.69 -15.90
CA SER A 379 61.18 29.12 -16.18
C SER A 379 59.99 30.09 -16.00
N SER A 380 60.21 31.06 -15.08
CA SER A 380 59.93 32.52 -15.18
C SER A 380 58.52 33.00 -15.60
N GLY A 381 57.82 33.92 -14.94
CA GLY A 381 58.16 35.03 -14.05
C GLY A 381 57.14 36.18 -14.31
N GLY A 382 56.88 37.07 -13.34
CA GLY A 382 56.11 38.31 -13.52
C GLY A 382 54.74 38.32 -12.83
N VAL A 383 54.57 38.91 -11.63
CA VAL A 383 54.35 40.36 -11.34
C VAL A 383 52.99 40.87 -11.82
N GLY A 384 52.15 41.34 -10.88
CA GLY A 384 51.03 42.24 -11.17
C GLY A 384 49.86 42.22 -10.18
N THR A 385 49.94 43.03 -9.13
CA THR A 385 48.79 43.58 -8.37
C THR A 385 47.87 44.39 -9.30
N PRO A 386 46.56 44.59 -8.98
CA PRO A 386 46.16 45.78 -8.21
C PRO A 386 44.99 45.47 -7.20
N LEU A 387 44.91 46.00 -5.96
CA LEU A 387 44.42 47.34 -5.52
C LEU A 387 43.25 47.86 -6.39
N SER A 388 42.10 48.34 -5.92
CA SER A 388 41.59 48.93 -4.66
C SER A 388 40.04 48.97 -4.81
N GLY A 389 39.24 49.00 -3.75
CA GLY A 389 38.86 50.27 -3.13
C GLY A 389 37.66 50.15 -2.19
N PHE A 390 37.72 50.98 -1.16
CA PHE A 390 36.93 51.05 0.06
C PHE A 390 35.57 51.76 -0.06
N SER A 391 34.80 51.65 1.03
CA SER A 391 33.83 52.60 1.64
C SER A 391 32.34 52.25 1.48
N GLY A 392 31.51 52.18 2.53
CA GLY A 392 31.72 52.42 3.96
C GLY A 392 30.42 52.32 4.80
N GLY A 393 30.60 52.24 6.12
CA GLY A 393 29.62 52.54 7.19
C GLY A 393 28.81 51.34 7.71
N SER A 394 28.55 51.13 9.01
CA SER A 394 29.00 51.69 10.29
C SER A 394 28.40 50.82 11.41
N CYS A 395 29.02 50.82 12.60
CA CYS A 395 28.52 50.48 13.96
C CYS A 395 27.86 49.08 14.19
N ALA A 396 28.01 48.34 15.29
CA ALA A 396 28.42 48.66 16.66
C ALA A 396 28.55 47.34 17.50
N HIS A 397 29.45 47.35 18.49
CA HIS A 397 29.38 46.70 19.83
C HIS A 397 29.61 45.18 20.05
N SER A 398 30.76 44.91 20.70
CA SER A 398 31.09 44.01 21.84
C SER A 398 30.34 42.70 22.10
N GLY A 399 31.08 41.58 22.12
CA GLY A 399 31.88 41.18 23.29
C GLY A 399 31.17 40.63 24.54
N THR A 400 31.24 39.30 24.66
CA THR A 400 31.51 38.45 25.86
C THR A 400 30.49 38.25 27.01
N HIS A 401 30.57 37.01 27.52
CA HIS A 401 30.27 36.48 28.87
C HIS A 401 28.95 35.74 29.15
N THR A 402 29.15 34.43 29.35
CA THR A 402 28.30 33.43 30.02
C THR A 402 28.15 33.72 31.52
N PRO A 403 26.94 33.67 32.10
CA PRO A 403 26.78 33.78 33.55
C PRO A 403 26.73 32.40 34.23
N ALA A 404 27.52 32.27 35.30
CA ALA A 404 27.36 31.26 36.33
C ALA A 404 26.33 31.75 37.38
N GLY A 405 25.39 30.90 37.76
CA GLY A 405 24.44 31.16 38.85
C GLY A 405 24.85 30.44 40.13
N TYR A 406 25.10 31.21 41.19
CA TYR A 406 25.21 30.76 42.58
C TYR A 406 23.84 30.79 43.26
N GLY A 407 23.55 29.79 44.10
CA GLY A 407 22.45 29.80 45.07
C GLY A 407 22.80 28.99 46.33
N PRO A 408 22.25 29.34 47.53
CA PRO A 408 22.88 29.12 48.83
C PRO A 408 22.29 27.93 49.65
N PRO A 409 22.83 27.60 50.85
CA PRO A 409 22.73 26.27 51.44
C PRO A 409 21.59 26.11 52.45
N SER A 410 21.11 24.86 52.64
CA SER A 410 20.40 24.46 53.86
C SER A 410 20.49 22.95 54.15
N PHE A 411 20.56 22.67 55.45
CA PHE A 411 20.81 21.42 56.16
C PHE A 411 19.69 20.37 56.04
N GLY A 412 20.05 19.07 56.08
CA GLY A 412 19.15 17.96 56.47
C GLY A 412 19.43 16.60 55.80
N GLN A 413 20.00 15.66 56.55
CA GLN A 413 20.13 14.20 56.29
C GLN A 413 18.77 13.46 56.09
N PRO A 414 18.70 12.12 55.86
CA PRO A 414 19.62 11.18 55.18
C PRO A 414 18.91 10.18 54.19
N SER A 415 19.72 9.44 53.42
CA SER A 415 19.48 8.08 52.89
C SER A 415 18.34 7.82 51.88
N PHE A 416 18.69 7.36 50.67
CA PHE A 416 18.42 5.99 50.19
C PHE A 416 19.13 5.79 48.83
N GLY A 417 19.82 4.66 48.68
CA GLY A 417 20.69 4.35 47.54
C GLY A 417 19.92 4.29 46.22
N HIS A 418 20.46 4.98 45.22
CA HIS A 418 20.02 4.88 43.84
C HIS A 418 21.24 4.51 42.98
N CYS A 419 21.31 3.24 42.58
CA CYS A 419 22.28 2.75 41.61
C CYS A 419 21.84 3.23 40.21
N GLN A 420 22.37 4.36 39.74
CA GLN A 420 22.33 4.68 38.31
C GLN A 420 23.52 4.00 37.63
N GLY A 421 23.24 2.85 37.02
CA GLY A 421 24.10 2.25 36.01
C GLY A 421 24.07 3.12 34.76
N GLN A 422 25.19 3.79 34.48
CA GLN A 422 25.51 4.29 33.14
C GLN A 422 25.73 3.08 32.23
N VAL A 423 24.85 2.88 31.26
CA VAL A 423 25.07 1.94 30.17
C VAL A 423 25.29 2.76 28.91
N CYS A 424 26.55 2.85 28.49
CA CYS A 424 26.94 3.40 27.20
C CYS A 424 26.38 2.52 26.09
N THR A 425 25.42 3.03 25.29
CA THR A 425 25.03 2.40 24.03
C THR A 425 26.05 2.77 22.95
N LEU A 426 27.07 1.92 22.81
CA LEU A 426 27.89 1.84 21.59
C LEU A 426 27.04 1.17 20.50
N VAL A 427 26.74 1.92 19.43
CA VAL A 427 26.11 1.39 18.23
C VAL A 427 27.18 0.68 17.39
N PRO A 428 27.07 -0.63 17.08
CA PRO A 428 27.94 -1.26 16.11
C PRO A 428 27.48 -0.85 14.70
N VAL A 429 28.21 0.09 14.11
CA VAL A 429 28.19 0.34 12.67
C VAL A 429 29.04 -0.75 12.02
N GLY A 430 28.40 -1.80 11.50
CA GLY A 430 29.11 -2.80 10.71
C GLY A 430 28.41 -4.14 10.64
N TRP A 431 27.55 -4.32 9.63
CA TRP A 431 27.54 -5.51 8.76
C TRP A 431 26.49 -5.30 7.66
N PHE A 432 26.81 -5.76 6.43
CA PHE A 432 26.07 -5.65 5.16
C PHE A 432 26.40 -4.42 4.28
N ALA A 433 27.67 -4.35 3.88
CA ALA A 433 28.05 -3.93 2.55
C ALA A 433 28.50 -5.17 1.75
N ILE A 434 27.56 -5.91 1.16
CA ILE A 434 27.76 -6.94 0.11
C ILE A 434 26.46 -6.97 -0.72
N GLY A 435 26.41 -6.88 -2.05
CA GLY A 435 27.48 -7.04 -3.01
C GLY A 435 27.23 -6.32 -4.33
N GLU A 436 28.32 -6.19 -5.04
CA GLU A 436 28.48 -5.64 -6.38
C GLU A 436 27.57 -6.32 -7.41
N ARG A 437 27.33 -5.56 -8.48
CA ARG A 437 26.74 -6.02 -9.74
C ARG A 437 27.51 -7.25 -10.22
N SER A 438 26.92 -8.42 -10.06
CA SER A 438 27.39 -9.63 -10.74
C SER A 438 27.31 -9.35 -12.24
N GLU A 439 28.45 -9.33 -12.90
CA GLU A 439 28.54 -9.32 -14.35
C GLU A 439 27.75 -10.52 -14.88
N ILE A 440 26.66 -10.25 -15.61
CA ILE A 440 25.95 -11.28 -16.36
C ILE A 440 26.96 -11.82 -17.38
N PRO A 441 27.29 -13.13 -17.37
CA PRO A 441 28.22 -13.69 -18.34
C PRO A 441 27.77 -13.35 -19.75
N SER A 442 28.69 -12.77 -20.54
CA SER A 442 28.46 -12.51 -21.96
C SER A 442 28.08 -13.84 -22.64
N GLY A 443 26.91 -13.89 -23.28
CA GLY A 443 26.38 -15.12 -23.87
C GLY A 443 25.04 -15.59 -23.30
N MET A 444 24.71 -15.32 -22.03
CA MET A 444 23.45 -15.82 -21.45
C MET A 444 22.20 -15.26 -22.15
N VAL A 445 22.24 -13.98 -22.54
CA VAL A 445 21.13 -13.35 -23.27
C VAL A 445 21.01 -13.90 -24.68
N GLN A 446 22.14 -14.18 -25.36
CA GLN A 446 22.11 -14.85 -26.67
C GLN A 446 21.59 -16.29 -26.58
N GLN A 447 21.93 -17.03 -25.52
CA GLN A 447 21.45 -18.39 -25.30
C GLN A 447 19.94 -18.42 -25.02
N ALA A 448 19.45 -17.52 -24.16
CA ALA A 448 18.01 -17.38 -23.90
C ALA A 448 17.24 -17.00 -25.18
N ARG A 449 17.80 -16.09 -25.99
CA ARG A 449 17.23 -15.71 -27.29
C ARG A 449 17.19 -16.89 -28.28
N ALA A 450 18.26 -17.68 -28.37
CA ALA A 450 18.33 -18.84 -29.26
C ALA A 450 17.33 -19.94 -28.87
N ILE A 451 17.01 -20.09 -27.58
CA ILE A 451 15.97 -21.01 -27.10
C ILE A 451 14.59 -20.53 -27.56
N PHE A 452 14.29 -19.24 -27.43
CA PHE A 452 13.02 -18.68 -27.90
C PHE A 452 12.87 -18.74 -29.43
N GLU A 453 13.93 -18.45 -30.18
CA GLU A 453 13.91 -18.49 -31.65
C GLU A 453 13.77 -19.92 -32.20
N ARG A 454 14.25 -20.95 -31.47
CA ARG A 454 14.09 -22.36 -31.86
C ARG A 454 12.66 -22.89 -31.73
N HIS A 455 11.82 -22.27 -30.89
CA HIS A 455 10.44 -22.71 -30.64
C HIS A 455 9.38 -21.77 -31.22
N ALA A 456 9.79 -20.69 -31.88
CA ALA A 456 8.89 -19.82 -32.63
C ALA A 456 8.48 -20.47 -33.96
N VAL A 457 7.58 -21.45 -33.89
CA VAL A 457 6.81 -21.87 -35.07
C VAL A 457 5.89 -20.72 -35.41
N VAL A 458 6.24 -19.95 -36.45
CA VAL A 458 5.37 -18.90 -37.00
C VAL A 458 4.10 -19.60 -37.51
N PRO A 459 2.91 -19.29 -36.97
CA PRO A 459 1.67 -19.83 -37.49
C PRO A 459 1.53 -19.50 -38.98
N SER A 460 1.18 -20.49 -39.80
CA SER A 460 1.12 -20.39 -41.27
C SER A 460 0.16 -19.31 -41.81
N TRP A 461 -0.70 -18.74 -40.97
CA TRP A 461 -1.58 -17.64 -41.34
C TRP A 461 -0.86 -16.27 -41.48
N PHE A 462 0.38 -16.13 -41.01
CA PHE A 462 1.18 -14.92 -41.21
C PHE A 462 1.86 -14.83 -42.60
N GLN A 463 1.74 -15.86 -43.45
CA GLN A 463 2.38 -15.90 -44.78
C GLN A 463 1.45 -15.57 -45.96
N GLN A 464 0.20 -15.18 -45.73
CA GLN A 464 -0.72 -14.74 -46.78
C GLN A 464 -1.07 -13.26 -46.63
N GLN A 465 -0.14 -12.39 -47.04
CA GLN A 465 -0.45 -11.05 -47.57
C GLN A 465 0.47 -10.73 -48.74
#